data_AF-A0A9D8CD01-F1
#
_entry.id   AF-A0A9D8CD01-F1
#
_cell.length_a   1.000
_cell.length_b   1.000
_cell.length_c   1.000
_cell.angle_alpha   90.00
_cell.angle_beta   90.00
_cell.angle_gamma   90.00
#
_symmetry.space_group_name_H-M   'P 1'
#
loop_
_entity.id
_entity.type
_entity.pdbx_description
1 polymer ?
#
loop_
_entity_poly.entity_id
_entity_poly.type
_entity_poly.pdbx_seq_one_letter_code
_entity_poly.pdbx_strand_id
1 'polypeptide(L)'
;MNVDCRISYERRGRRSMDRFHGREAGMAPTTLAERIQRLEDIEAIKQLKARCSLLVDRGDRAGFAELFTEDGEFIGAVQRLSGRDAIGAAMFWPFMVHYVANPIIDVSGDTAVGTWYFLRPYTAPDGRAHWASGIYEDEYRRIGRNWKFKQIRITNFFACPHEQGWTKGDPHDPPIGSAAGLARR
;
A
#
# COMPACT_ATOMS: atom_id res chain seq x y z
N MET A 1 -15.96 -7.19 21.22
CA MET A 1 -15.35 -5.84 21.07
C MET A 1 -15.92 -5.25 19.80
N ASN A 2 -16.66 -4.14 19.87
CA ASN A 2 -17.18 -3.46 18.70
C ASN A 2 -16.03 -2.87 17.89
N VAL A 3 -15.92 -3.27 16.62
CA VAL A 3 -15.03 -2.62 15.66
C VAL A 3 -15.82 -1.46 15.05
N ASP A 4 -15.80 -0.33 15.76
CA ASP A 4 -16.40 0.92 15.26
C ASP A 4 -15.58 1.47 14.08
N CYS A 5 -16.26 2.23 13.22
CA CYS A 5 -15.67 2.85 12.03
C CYS A 5 -14.48 3.75 12.41
N ARG A 6 -13.28 3.42 11.92
CA ARG A 6 -12.07 4.22 12.17
C ARG A 6 -11.70 5.05 10.95
N ILE A 7 -11.61 6.36 11.12
CA ILE A 7 -11.08 7.30 10.12
C ILE A 7 -9.69 7.70 10.59
N SER A 8 -8.65 7.29 9.87
CA SER A 8 -7.26 7.54 10.28
C SER A 8 -6.54 8.61 9.46
N TYR A 9 -7.26 9.35 8.61
CA TYR A 9 -6.65 10.42 7.81
C TYR A 9 -6.63 11.75 8.57
N GLU A 10 -5.68 11.89 9.48
CA GLU A 10 -5.20 13.22 9.82
C GLU A 10 -4.50 13.80 8.58
N ARG A 11 -4.79 15.05 8.20
CA ARG A 11 -3.92 15.82 7.32
C ARG A 11 -2.58 16.01 8.04
N ARG A 12 -1.72 14.98 8.06
CA ARG A 12 -0.36 15.09 8.61
C ARG A 12 0.29 16.29 7.95
N GLY A 13 0.53 17.33 8.74
CA GLY A 13 0.90 18.66 8.25
C GLY A 13 2.06 18.57 7.26
N ARG A 14 1.85 19.14 6.06
CA ARG A 14 2.78 19.50 4.96
C ARG A 14 3.99 18.60 4.63
N ARG A 15 4.72 18.04 5.59
CA ARG A 15 5.97 17.29 5.42
C ARG A 15 5.84 15.95 4.69
N SER A 16 4.66 15.30 4.68
CA SER A 16 4.42 14.09 3.86
C SER A 16 3.95 14.45 2.44
N MET A 17 3.29 15.61 2.29
CA MET A 17 2.88 16.19 1.01
C MET A 17 4.03 16.87 0.25
N ASP A 18 5.15 17.17 0.91
CA ASP A 18 6.37 17.65 0.25
C ASP A 18 7.00 16.59 -0.68
N ARG A 19 6.54 15.33 -0.64
CA ARG A 19 6.86 14.32 -1.68
C ARG A 19 5.94 14.40 -2.90
N PHE A 20 4.82 15.12 -2.84
CA PHE A 20 3.89 15.32 -3.95
C PHE A 20 4.20 16.57 -4.78
N HIS A 21 4.87 17.56 -4.18
CA HIS A 21 5.41 18.70 -4.93
C HIS A 21 6.80 18.31 -5.42
N GLY A 22 6.91 18.18 -6.74
CA GLY A 22 8.09 17.75 -7.48
C GLY A 22 9.40 17.87 -6.72
N ARG A 23 10.03 16.71 -6.46
CA ARG A 23 11.49 16.69 -6.59
C ARG A 23 11.77 17.27 -7.97
N GLU A 24 12.50 18.37 -7.99
CA GLU A 24 13.04 18.97 -9.20
C GLU A 24 13.49 17.86 -10.13
N ALA A 25 13.02 17.94 -11.37
CA ALA A 25 13.24 16.97 -12.43
C ALA A 25 14.66 16.39 -12.34
N GLY A 26 14.77 15.15 -11.86
CA GLY A 26 15.88 14.30 -12.26
C GLY A 26 15.91 14.39 -13.78
N MET A 27 17.05 14.86 -14.30
CA MET A 27 17.26 15.31 -15.68
C MET A 27 16.29 14.65 -16.65
N ALA A 28 15.36 15.43 -17.21
CA ALA A 28 14.33 14.91 -18.09
C ALA A 28 15.00 14.02 -19.15
N PRO A 29 14.49 12.80 -19.38
CA PRO A 29 15.15 11.82 -20.23
C PRO A 29 15.49 12.47 -21.57
N THR A 30 16.79 12.49 -21.87
CA THR A 30 17.38 13.30 -22.94
C THR A 30 17.31 12.61 -24.29
N THR A 31 17.15 11.28 -24.27
CA THR A 31 17.05 10.45 -25.46
C THR A 31 15.69 9.75 -25.56
N LEU A 32 15.32 9.33 -26.78
CA LEU A 32 14.12 8.52 -27.01
C LEU A 32 14.20 7.17 -26.28
N ALA A 33 15.38 6.54 -26.26
CA ALA A 33 15.57 5.27 -25.58
C ALA A 33 15.30 5.38 -24.06
N GLU A 34 15.80 6.43 -23.41
CA GLU A 34 15.53 6.70 -21.99
C GLU A 34 14.04 6.96 -21.73
N ARG A 35 13.37 7.68 -22.63
CA ARG A 35 11.93 7.95 -22.53
C ARG A 35 11.11 6.66 -22.65
N ILE A 36 11.45 5.79 -23.60
CA ILE A 36 10.79 4.49 -23.79
C ILE A 36 11.03 3.59 -22.58
N GLN A 37 12.27 3.47 -22.12
CA GLN A 37 12.61 2.66 -20.95
C GLN A 37 11.80 3.09 -19.71
N ARG A 38 11.69 4.41 -19.48
CA ARG A 38 10.87 4.94 -18.38
C ARG A 38 9.39 4.54 -18.51
N LEU A 39 8.82 4.57 -19.72
CA LEU A 39 7.43 4.17 -19.95
C LEU A 39 7.22 2.66 -19.72
N GLU A 40 8.15 1.84 -20.21
CA GLU A 40 8.15 0.39 -19.98
C GLU A 40 8.27 0.05 -18.49
N ASP A 41 9.08 0.80 -17.75
CA ASP A 41 9.22 0.63 -16.30
C ASP A 41 7.95 1.00 -15.54
N ILE A 42 7.33 2.11 -15.90
CA ILE A 42 6.04 2.52 -15.34
C ILE A 42 4.98 1.43 -15.58
N GLU A 43 4.93 0.85 -16.79
CA GLU A 43 3.99 -0.23 -17.09
C GLU A 43 4.34 -1.52 -16.33
N ALA A 44 5.61 -1.89 -16.25
CA ALA A 44 6.05 -3.06 -15.49
C ALA A 44 5.68 -2.94 -14.00
N ILE A 45 5.78 -1.74 -13.42
CA ILE A 45 5.36 -1.44 -12.04
C ILE A 45 3.83 -1.53 -11.89
N LYS A 46 3.04 -1.04 -12.85
CA LYS A 46 1.58 -1.22 -12.86
C LYS A 46 1.19 -2.69 -12.91
N GLN A 47 1.83 -3.48 -13.77
CA GLN A 47 1.61 -4.92 -13.85
C GLN A 47 2.07 -5.65 -12.58
N LEU A 48 3.14 -5.18 -11.92
CA LEU A 48 3.56 -5.69 -10.62
C LEU A 48 2.47 -5.44 -9.54
N LYS A 49 1.92 -4.22 -9.48
CA LYS A 49 0.83 -3.87 -8.55
C LYS A 49 -0.45 -4.68 -8.81
N ALA A 50 -0.84 -4.84 -10.07
CA ALA A 50 -2.00 -5.63 -10.44
C ALA A 50 -1.83 -7.12 -10.07
N ARG A 51 -0.65 -7.70 -10.33
CA ARG A 51 -0.32 -9.08 -9.92
C ARG A 51 -0.32 -9.24 -8.41
N CYS A 52 0.20 -8.26 -7.67
CA CYS A 52 0.13 -8.24 -6.22
C CYS A 52 -1.31 -8.35 -5.73
N SER A 53 -2.22 -7.51 -6.23
CA SER A 53 -3.64 -7.58 -5.88
C SER A 53 -4.25 -8.96 -6.19
N LEU A 54 -3.97 -9.50 -7.38
CA LEU A 54 -4.47 -10.81 -7.78
C LEU A 54 -4.02 -11.94 -6.84
N LEU A 55 -2.72 -11.98 -6.51
CA LEU A 55 -2.16 -13.03 -5.65
C LEU A 55 -2.72 -12.92 -4.22
N VAL A 56 -2.84 -11.71 -3.70
CA VAL A 56 -3.42 -11.47 -2.38
C VAL A 56 -4.89 -11.88 -2.33
N ASP A 57 -5.68 -11.52 -3.35
CA ASP A 57 -7.10 -11.84 -3.43
C ASP A 57 -7.35 -13.36 -3.60
N ARG A 58 -6.39 -14.10 -4.17
CA ARG A 58 -6.40 -15.56 -4.26
C ARG A 58 -5.84 -16.27 -3.03
N GLY A 59 -5.27 -15.54 -2.08
CA GLY A 59 -4.59 -16.12 -0.92
C GLY A 59 -3.25 -16.81 -1.24
N ASP A 60 -2.63 -16.51 -2.39
CA ASP A 60 -1.32 -17.04 -2.76
C ASP A 60 -0.21 -16.28 -2.04
N ARG A 61 0.12 -16.76 -0.84
CA ARG A 61 1.09 -16.14 0.05
C ARG A 61 2.52 -16.23 -0.47
N ALA A 62 2.89 -17.37 -1.05
CA ALA A 62 4.22 -17.61 -1.58
C ALA A 62 4.47 -16.70 -2.78
N GLY A 63 3.55 -16.68 -3.74
CA GLY A 63 3.61 -15.79 -4.90
C GLY A 63 3.65 -14.32 -4.49
N PHE A 64 2.85 -13.90 -3.50
CA PHE A 64 2.88 -12.54 -2.98
C PHE A 64 4.26 -12.19 -2.39
N ALA A 65 4.83 -13.05 -1.55
CA ALA A 65 6.15 -12.83 -0.95
C ALA A 65 7.27 -12.73 -2.02
N GLU A 66 7.18 -13.52 -3.10
CA GLU A 66 8.15 -13.47 -4.19
C GLU A 66 8.18 -12.13 -4.95
N LEU A 67 7.11 -11.33 -4.88
CA LEU A 67 7.08 -10.00 -5.50
C LEU A 67 7.97 -8.98 -4.78
N PHE A 68 8.40 -9.26 -3.55
CA PHE A 68 9.26 -8.38 -2.78
C PHE A 68 10.75 -8.62 -3.06
N THR A 69 11.59 -7.61 -2.82
CA THR A 69 13.03 -7.85 -2.63
C THR A 69 13.24 -8.79 -1.43
N GLU A 70 14.41 -9.42 -1.34
CA GLU A 70 14.73 -10.34 -0.24
C GLU A 70 14.55 -9.66 1.13
N ASP A 71 14.94 -8.39 1.20
CA ASP A 71 14.85 -7.47 2.34
C ASP A 71 13.60 -6.56 2.29
N GLY A 72 12.55 -6.97 1.56
CA GLY A 72 11.36 -6.13 1.35
C GLY A 72 10.50 -5.97 2.61
N GLU A 73 9.73 -4.88 2.68
CA GLU A 73 8.90 -4.57 3.84
C GLU A 73 7.42 -4.41 3.48
N PHE A 74 6.55 -4.96 4.33
CA PHE A 74 5.12 -4.69 4.30
C PHE A 74 4.71 -3.94 5.57
N ILE A 75 4.16 -2.75 5.42
CA ILE A 75 3.77 -1.86 6.50
C ILE A 75 2.29 -1.55 6.36
N GLY A 76 1.47 -2.40 6.97
CA GLY A 76 0.04 -2.21 7.09
C GLY A 76 -0.35 -1.53 8.41
N ALA A 77 -1.64 -1.30 8.55
CA ALA A 77 -2.23 -0.80 9.80
C ALA A 77 -2.01 -1.75 10.99
N VAL A 78 -2.07 -3.06 10.76
CA VAL A 78 -2.03 -4.08 11.82
C VAL A 78 -0.67 -4.77 11.92
N GLN A 79 0.08 -4.83 10.82
CA GLN A 79 1.32 -5.62 10.73
C GLN A 79 2.44 -4.81 10.10
N ARG A 80 3.64 -5.00 10.64
CA ARG A 80 4.91 -4.61 10.02
C ARG A 80 5.74 -5.87 9.85
N LEU A 81 6.09 -6.21 8.63
CA LEU A 81 6.76 -7.44 8.26
C LEU A 81 7.97 -7.09 7.41
N SER A 82 9.11 -7.72 7.70
CA SER A 82 10.36 -7.51 6.97
C SER A 82 10.91 -8.85 6.50
N GLY A 83 11.28 -8.93 5.23
CA GLY A 83 11.75 -10.14 4.59
C GLY A 83 10.62 -11.02 4.04
N ARG A 84 10.93 -11.75 2.97
CA ARG A 84 9.96 -12.59 2.26
C ARG A 84 9.31 -13.64 3.15
N ASP A 85 10.07 -14.25 4.07
CA ASP A 85 9.55 -15.30 4.95
C ASP A 85 8.46 -14.76 5.88
N ALA A 86 8.70 -13.60 6.51
CA ALA A 86 7.72 -12.96 7.38
C ALA A 86 6.47 -12.52 6.59
N ILE A 87 6.66 -12.06 5.35
CA ILE A 87 5.57 -11.64 4.45
C ILE A 87 4.75 -12.86 3.99
N GLY A 88 5.39 -13.98 3.65
CA GLY A 88 4.71 -15.23 3.27
C GLY A 88 3.96 -15.89 4.43
N ALA A 89 4.42 -15.67 5.67
CA ALA A 89 3.74 -16.14 6.88
C ALA A 89 2.60 -15.22 7.35
N ALA A 90 2.36 -14.08 6.68
CA ALA A 90 1.39 -13.08 7.10
C ALA A 90 -0.04 -13.62 7.23
N MET A 91 -0.86 -12.89 7.99
CA MET A 91 -2.28 -13.21 8.12
C MET A 91 -3.02 -12.74 6.86
N PHE A 92 -3.82 -13.63 6.27
CA PHE A 92 -4.69 -13.30 5.15
C PHE A 92 -6.15 -13.36 5.59
N TRP A 93 -6.95 -12.42 5.09
CA TRP A 93 -8.38 -12.41 5.31
C TRP A 93 -9.06 -13.49 4.44
N PRO A 94 -10.13 -14.13 4.92
CA PRO A 94 -10.86 -15.16 4.16
C PRO A 94 -11.38 -14.66 2.81
N PHE A 95 -11.68 -13.37 2.71
CA PHE A 95 -12.10 -12.71 1.49
C PHE A 95 -11.61 -11.27 1.46
N MET A 96 -11.08 -10.86 0.31
CA MET A 96 -10.89 -9.45 -0.04
C MET A 96 -10.80 -9.30 -1.56
N VAL A 97 -11.13 -8.11 -2.04
CA VAL A 97 -10.92 -7.72 -3.45
C VAL A 97 -10.27 -6.35 -3.48
N HIS A 98 -9.12 -6.21 -4.12
CA HIS A 98 -8.42 -4.93 -4.20
C HIS A 98 -8.76 -4.16 -5.47
N TYR A 99 -9.49 -3.06 -5.34
CA TYR A 99 -9.62 -2.06 -6.40
C TYR A 99 -8.53 -1.01 -6.23
N VAL A 100 -7.43 -1.14 -6.97
CA VAL A 100 -6.28 -0.21 -6.93
C VAL A 100 -6.33 0.71 -8.15
N ALA A 101 -6.22 2.02 -7.92
CA ALA A 101 -6.40 3.04 -8.94
C ALA A 101 -5.46 4.24 -8.76
N ASN A 102 -5.52 5.18 -9.70
CA ASN A 102 -4.83 6.47 -9.69
C ASN A 102 -3.30 6.36 -9.48
N PRO A 103 -2.58 5.62 -10.36
CA PRO A 103 -1.14 5.48 -10.26
C PRO A 103 -0.42 6.81 -10.44
N ILE A 104 0.43 7.16 -9.48
CA ILE A 104 1.43 8.23 -9.61
C ILE A 104 2.78 7.58 -9.37
N ILE A 105 3.57 7.38 -10.43
CA ILE A 105 4.82 6.62 -10.39
C ILE A 105 5.96 7.50 -10.87
N ASP A 106 7.05 7.53 -10.10
CA ASP A 106 8.30 8.16 -10.51
C ASP A 106 9.44 7.15 -10.50
N VAL A 107 10.11 7.01 -11.65
CA VAL A 107 11.21 6.06 -11.89
C VAL A 107 12.53 6.82 -11.95
N SER A 108 13.50 6.40 -11.14
CA SER A 108 14.87 6.92 -11.12
C SER A 108 15.85 5.75 -11.25
N GLY A 109 16.26 5.48 -12.49
CA GLY A 109 17.13 4.35 -12.84
C GLY A 109 16.53 3.00 -12.43
N ASP A 110 17.18 2.35 -11.47
CA ASP A 110 16.78 1.03 -10.92
C ASP A 110 15.94 1.13 -9.65
N THR A 111 15.43 2.32 -9.34
CA THR A 111 14.52 2.57 -8.21
C THR A 111 13.27 3.30 -8.69
N ALA A 112 12.17 3.12 -7.98
CA ALA A 112 10.97 3.90 -8.24
C ALA A 112 10.17 4.07 -6.95
N VAL A 113 9.29 5.08 -6.95
CA VAL A 113 8.25 5.26 -5.93
C VAL A 113 6.90 5.31 -6.61
N GLY A 114 5.86 4.83 -5.93
CA GLY A 114 4.51 4.80 -6.48
C GLY A 114 3.45 5.07 -5.43
N THR A 115 2.55 5.98 -5.73
CA THR A 115 1.34 6.21 -4.95
C THR A 115 0.14 5.63 -5.67
N TRP A 116 -0.73 4.95 -4.91
CA TRP A 116 -1.94 4.34 -5.43
C TRP A 116 -3.09 4.56 -4.48
N TYR A 117 -4.27 4.85 -5.01
CA TYR A 117 -5.50 4.80 -4.22
C TYR A 117 -6.05 3.38 -4.20
N PHE A 118 -6.76 3.04 -3.14
CA PHE A 118 -7.50 1.79 -3.12
C PHE A 118 -8.89 1.90 -2.48
N LEU A 119 -9.77 1.03 -2.95
CA LEU A 119 -11.00 0.63 -2.26
C LEU A 119 -10.99 -0.90 -2.16
N ARG A 120 -11.34 -1.42 -0.98
CA ARG A 120 -11.29 -2.85 -0.71
C ARG A 120 -12.47 -3.28 0.15
N PRO A 121 -13.45 -4.02 -0.38
CA PRO A 121 -14.30 -4.87 0.44
C PRO A 121 -13.48 -6.05 0.99
N TYR A 122 -13.71 -6.41 2.24
CA TYR A 122 -13.09 -7.58 2.87
C TYR A 122 -13.96 -8.15 3.99
N THR A 123 -13.72 -9.41 4.34
CA THR A 123 -14.31 -10.03 5.53
C THR A 123 -13.32 -9.93 6.69
N ALA A 124 -13.71 -9.26 7.77
CA ALA A 124 -12.89 -9.09 8.96
C ALA A 124 -12.86 -10.39 9.81
N PRO A 125 -12.03 -10.48 10.88
CA PRO A 125 -11.88 -11.75 11.62
C PRO A 125 -13.13 -12.13 12.41
N ASP A 126 -14.03 -11.17 12.64
CA ASP A 126 -15.33 -11.39 13.26
C ASP A 126 -16.40 -11.91 12.26
N GLY A 127 -16.02 -12.15 11.00
CA GLY A 127 -16.89 -12.68 9.96
C GLY A 127 -17.76 -11.63 9.26
N ARG A 128 -17.68 -10.34 9.63
CA ARG A 128 -18.53 -9.28 9.06
C ARG A 128 -17.89 -8.65 7.83
N ALA A 129 -18.73 -8.24 6.88
CA ALA A 129 -18.32 -7.49 5.70
C ALA A 129 -17.89 -6.06 6.08
N HIS A 130 -16.75 -5.63 5.54
CA HIS A 130 -16.15 -4.32 5.80
C HIS A 130 -15.70 -3.65 4.51
N TRP A 131 -15.67 -2.33 4.53
CA TRP A 131 -14.98 -1.49 3.55
C TRP A 131 -13.67 -0.97 4.14
N ALA A 132 -12.63 -0.92 3.32
CA ALA A 132 -11.43 -0.13 3.59
C ALA A 132 -11.05 0.68 2.36
N SER A 133 -10.59 1.90 2.56
CA SER A 133 -10.00 2.73 1.51
C SER A 133 -8.82 3.51 2.06
N GLY A 134 -7.91 3.91 1.19
CA GLY A 134 -6.72 4.63 1.56
C GLY A 134 -5.76 4.77 0.39
N ILE A 135 -4.48 4.95 0.74
CA ILE A 135 -3.39 4.98 -0.22
C ILE A 135 -2.33 3.94 0.10
N TYR A 136 -1.67 3.49 -0.96
CA TYR A 136 -0.38 2.84 -0.91
C TYR A 136 0.72 3.87 -1.21
N GLU A 137 1.79 3.86 -0.43
CA GLU A 137 3.05 4.55 -0.70
C GLU A 137 4.15 3.50 -0.87
N ASP A 138 4.33 3.03 -2.10
CA ASP A 138 5.22 1.92 -2.41
C ASP A 138 6.61 2.41 -2.84
N GLU A 139 7.63 1.61 -2.51
CA GLU A 139 8.99 1.77 -3.03
C GLU A 139 9.38 0.51 -3.80
N TYR A 140 10.09 0.69 -4.91
CA TYR A 140 10.47 -0.38 -5.82
C TYR A 140 11.95 -0.39 -6.09
N ARG A 141 12.48 -1.59 -6.34
CA ARG A 141 13.84 -1.79 -6.84
C ARG A 141 13.83 -2.77 -8.01
N ARG A 142 14.61 -2.48 -9.05
CA ARG A 142 14.86 -3.41 -10.15
C ARG A 142 15.89 -4.43 -9.72
N ILE A 143 15.58 -5.71 -9.92
CA ILE A 143 16.49 -6.85 -9.71
C ILE A 143 16.59 -7.60 -11.03
N GLY A 144 17.73 -7.46 -11.72
CA GLY A 144 17.90 -7.92 -13.09
C GLY A 144 16.92 -7.17 -14.02
N ARG A 145 16.05 -7.91 -14.71
CA ARG A 145 15.03 -7.33 -15.61
C ARG A 145 13.69 -7.05 -14.92
N ASN A 146 13.52 -7.44 -13.67
CA ASN A 146 12.23 -7.43 -12.99
C ASN A 146 12.17 -6.35 -11.92
N TRP A 147 11.07 -5.60 -11.88
CA TRP A 147 10.73 -4.75 -10.75
C TRP A 147 10.19 -5.60 -9.59
N LYS A 148 10.56 -5.23 -8.36
CA LYS A 148 10.07 -5.84 -7.12
C LYS A 148 9.73 -4.76 -6.10
N PHE A 149 8.84 -5.09 -5.17
CA PHE A 149 8.55 -4.21 -4.04
C PHE A 149 9.72 -4.21 -3.06
N LYS A 150 10.29 -3.04 -2.82
CA LYS A 150 11.15 -2.82 -1.64
C LYS A 150 10.29 -2.53 -0.42
N GLN A 151 9.18 -1.81 -0.60
CA GLN A 151 8.24 -1.49 0.46
C GLN A 151 6.82 -1.41 -0.10
N ILE A 152 5.84 -1.93 0.64
CA ILE A 152 4.44 -1.55 0.52
C ILE A 152 4.03 -0.90 1.85
N ARG A 153 3.55 0.34 1.80
CA ARG A 153 3.05 1.06 2.97
C ARG A 153 1.60 1.45 2.75
N ILE A 154 0.74 1.11 3.70
CA ILE A 154 -0.70 1.38 3.62
C ILE A 154 -1.07 2.45 4.63
N THR A 155 -1.70 3.52 4.15
CA THR A 155 -2.37 4.52 4.99
C THR A 155 -3.86 4.49 4.70
N ASN A 156 -4.66 4.03 5.67
CA ASN A 156 -6.11 3.99 5.52
C ASN A 156 -6.71 5.40 5.67
N PHE A 157 -7.65 5.74 4.81
CA PHE A 157 -8.61 6.83 5.05
C PHE A 157 -9.70 6.37 5.99
N PHE A 158 -10.27 5.20 5.72
CA PHE A 158 -11.25 4.56 6.59
C PHE A 158 -11.13 3.03 6.55
N ALA A 159 -11.58 2.41 7.63
CA ALA A 159 -11.95 0.99 7.68
C ALA A 159 -13.21 0.84 8.53
N CYS A 160 -14.29 0.30 7.96
CA CYS A 160 -15.60 0.31 8.62
C CYS A 160 -16.49 -0.87 8.20
N PRO A 161 -17.46 -1.25 9.05
CA PRO A 161 -18.48 -2.22 8.65
C PRO A 161 -19.24 -1.75 7.41
N HIS A 162 -19.54 -2.68 6.49
CA HIS A 162 -20.22 -2.40 5.23
C HIS A 162 -21.50 -1.57 5.41
N GLU A 163 -22.31 -1.95 6.40
CA GLU A 163 -23.62 -1.34 6.68
C GLU A 163 -23.54 0.05 7.31
N GLN A 164 -22.44 0.37 8.00
CA GLN A 164 -22.26 1.68 8.65
C GLN A 164 -21.78 2.74 7.65
N GLY A 165 -20.99 2.33 6.65
CA GLY A 165 -20.35 3.24 5.71
C GLY A 165 -19.28 4.12 6.37
N TRP A 166 -18.65 5.00 5.58
CA TRP A 166 -17.51 5.83 6.01
C TRP A 166 -17.91 7.16 6.66
N THR A 167 -19.20 7.52 6.66
CA THR A 167 -19.68 8.82 7.17
C THR A 167 -19.88 8.86 8.68
N LYS A 168 -19.84 7.71 9.36
CA LYS A 168 -20.13 7.56 10.80
C LYS A 168 -18.89 7.25 11.65
N GLY A 169 -17.69 7.33 11.08
CA GLY A 169 -16.46 7.19 11.85
C GLY A 169 -16.21 8.39 12.74
N ASP A 170 -15.75 8.15 13.97
CA ASP A 170 -15.42 9.21 14.91
C ASP A 170 -14.24 10.04 14.35
N PRO A 171 -14.40 11.36 14.12
CA PRO A 171 -13.31 12.23 13.70
C PRO A 171 -12.18 12.36 14.74
N HIS A 172 -12.37 11.84 15.96
CA HIS A 172 -11.42 11.93 17.07
C HIS A 172 -10.65 10.63 17.37
N ASP A 173 -10.87 9.56 16.61
CA ASP A 173 -10.18 8.30 16.83
C ASP A 173 -8.72 8.40 16.33
N PRO A 174 -7.70 8.07 17.16
CA PRO A 174 -6.32 8.28 16.78
C PRO A 174 -5.91 7.38 15.59
N PRO A 175 -5.05 7.87 14.69
CA PRO A 175 -4.62 7.10 13.52
C PRO A 175 -3.91 5.82 13.94
N ILE A 176 -4.14 4.74 13.19
CA ILE A 176 -3.53 3.43 13.46
C ILE A 176 -2.00 3.57 13.42
N GLY A 177 -1.34 3.29 14.55
CA GLY A 177 0.11 3.38 14.72
C GLY A 177 0.63 4.50 15.63
N SER A 178 -0.25 5.28 16.26
CA SER A 178 0.12 6.09 17.43
C SER A 178 0.40 5.17 18.63
N ALA A 179 1.60 5.24 19.19
CA ALA A 179 2.03 4.49 20.38
C ALA A 179 1.35 4.94 21.69
N ALA A 180 0.19 5.60 21.63
CA ALA A 180 -0.47 6.21 22.78
C ALA A 180 -1.40 5.28 23.58
N GLY A 181 -1.32 3.96 23.36
CA GLY A 181 -2.20 2.97 24.03
C GLY A 181 -1.63 2.29 25.29
N LEU A 182 -0.37 2.51 25.66
CA LEU A 182 0.20 2.01 26.91
C LEU A 182 0.21 3.10 27.98
N ALA A 183 -0.95 3.39 28.55
CA ALA A 183 -1.10 3.80 29.95
C ALA A 183 -2.59 4.01 30.24
N ARG A 184 -3.17 3.05 30.96
CA ARG A 184 -4.23 3.24 31.97
C ARG A 184 -4.43 1.91 32.69
N ARG A 185 -3.60 1.70 33.71
CA ARG A 185 -4.04 1.14 34.99
C ARG A 185 -3.85 2.24 36.01
#